data_AF-A0AA86XVU3-F1
#
_entry.id   AF-A0AA86XVU3-F1
#
_cell.length_a   1.000
_cell.length_b   1.000
_cell.length_c   1.000
_cell.angle_alpha   90.00
_cell.angle_beta   90.00
_cell.angle_gamma   90.00
#
_symmetry.space_group_name_H-M   'P 1'
#
loop_
_entity.id
_entity.type
_entity.pdbx_description
1 polymer ?
#
loop_
_entity_poly.entity_id
_entity_poly.type
_entity_poly.pdbx_seq_one_letter_code
_entity_poly.pdbx_strand_id
1 'polypeptide(L)'
;MPLQEKLINKILLEIEKEFDGSQLKRLKNILTVECSKYSIIEQRNEMVIYDETSDVAAYKQFFVSKKIQGLSDGTLNLYMRTINLFMRTVRKPFKEVNTNDIRLFVANREMIDNVSKGTLARERGCIVRFYNWLYTEEYIFRDPGARVENIKVPKRKKQEFTELEVEKIRSVVMNPREALVIELLL
;
A
#
# COMPACT_ATOMS: atom_id res chain seq x y z
N MET A 1 -19.12 -19.14 4.98
CA MET A 1 -17.95 -19.50 5.81
C MET A 1 -17.07 -18.28 5.97
N PRO A 2 -16.76 -17.85 7.20
CA PRO A 2 -15.92 -16.69 7.46
C PRO A 2 -14.55 -16.88 6.78
N LEU A 3 -14.05 -15.83 6.14
CA LEU A 3 -12.83 -15.87 5.33
C LEU A 3 -11.60 -16.40 6.10
N GLN A 4 -11.58 -16.11 7.40
CA GLN A 4 -10.56 -16.59 8.34
C GLN A 4 -10.50 -18.12 8.36
N GLU A 5 -11.65 -18.79 8.37
CA GLU A 5 -11.74 -20.25 8.42
C GLU A 5 -11.26 -20.90 7.12
N LYS A 6 -11.51 -20.26 5.97
CA LYS A 6 -10.97 -20.70 4.68
C LYS A 6 -9.44 -20.62 4.65
N LEU A 7 -8.86 -19.52 5.15
CA LEU A 7 -7.42 -19.35 5.21
C LEU A 7 -6.76 -20.39 6.12
N ILE A 8 -7.31 -20.58 7.32
CA ILE A 8 -6.80 -21.55 8.30
C ILE A 8 -6.84 -22.97 7.72
N ASN A 9 -7.96 -23.37 7.11
CA ASN A 9 -8.07 -24.71 6.52
C ASN A 9 -7.12 -24.90 5.32
N LYS A 10 -6.85 -23.86 4.52
CA LYS A 10 -5.87 -23.95 3.42
C LYS A 10 -4.46 -24.17 3.94
N ILE A 11 -4.05 -23.43 4.97
CA ILE A 11 -2.72 -23.59 5.60
C ILE A 11 -2.58 -24.99 6.21
N LEU A 12 -3.64 -25.49 6.87
CA LEU A 12 -3.62 -26.84 7.45
C LEU A 12 -3.48 -27.95 6.40
N LEU A 13 -4.11 -27.80 5.22
CA LEU A 13 -3.99 -28.76 4.12
C LEU A 13 -2.60 -28.77 3.48
N GLU A 14 -1.93 -27.62 3.35
CA GLU A 14 -0.58 -27.56 2.78
C GLU A 14 0.46 -28.22 3.71
N ILE A 15 0.22 -28.15 5.02
CA ILE A 15 1.15 -28.61 6.06
C ILE A 15 0.80 -30.03 6.56
N GLU A 16 -0.34 -30.59 6.15
CA GLU A 16 -0.86 -31.89 6.62
C GLU A 16 0.12 -33.06 6.44
N LYS A 17 0.97 -33.00 5.40
CA LYS A 17 1.95 -34.07 5.11
C LYS A 17 3.20 -34.04 5.98
N GLU A 18 3.41 -32.96 6.73
CA GLU A 18 4.64 -32.73 7.52
C GLU A 18 4.40 -32.82 9.03
N PHE A 19 3.16 -32.98 9.49
CA PHE A 19 2.78 -32.87 10.90
C PHE A 19 1.81 -33.96 11.36
N ASP A 20 1.92 -34.36 12.63
CA ASP A 20 1.01 -35.31 13.27
C ASP A 20 -0.35 -34.66 13.61
N GLY A 21 -1.41 -35.48 13.67
CA GLY A 21 -2.78 -35.01 13.92
C GLY A 21 -2.97 -34.21 15.23
N SER A 22 -2.15 -34.46 16.25
CA SER A 22 -2.14 -33.70 17.51
C SER A 22 -1.54 -32.29 17.33
N GLN A 23 -0.52 -32.15 16.48
CA GLN A 23 0.13 -30.90 16.16
C GLN A 23 -0.74 -30.02 15.27
N LEU A 24 -1.41 -30.61 14.27
CA LEU A 24 -2.37 -29.93 13.41
C LEU A 24 -3.54 -29.34 14.20
N LYS A 25 -4.04 -30.07 15.20
CA LYS A 25 -5.11 -29.59 16.09
C LYS A 25 -4.66 -28.42 16.96
N ARG A 26 -3.43 -28.47 17.48
CA ARG A 26 -2.84 -27.36 18.25
C ARG A 26 -2.62 -26.13 17.38
N LEU A 27 -2.11 -26.31 16.16
CA LEU A 27 -1.88 -25.24 15.20
C LEU A 27 -3.20 -24.55 14.80
N LYS A 28 -4.25 -25.33 14.53
CA LYS A 28 -5.59 -24.82 14.23
C LYS A 28 -6.09 -23.90 15.34
N ASN A 29 -5.98 -24.31 16.60
CA ASN A 29 -6.45 -23.53 17.74
C ASN A 29 -5.68 -22.19 17.87
N ILE A 30 -4.36 -22.22 17.73
CA ILE A 30 -3.53 -21.01 17.80
C ILE A 30 -3.89 -20.05 16.67
N LEU A 31 -4.00 -20.56 15.44
CA LEU A 31 -4.36 -19.76 14.28
C LEU A 31 -5.76 -19.15 14.44
N THR A 32 -6.75 -19.90 14.96
CA THR A 32 -8.09 -19.36 15.21
C THR A 32 -8.06 -18.23 16.24
N VAL A 33 -7.34 -18.37 17.35
CA VAL A 33 -7.24 -17.33 18.38
C VAL A 33 -6.52 -16.10 17.85
N GLU A 34 -5.37 -16.25 17.19
CA GLU A 34 -4.61 -15.10 16.71
C GLU A 34 -5.32 -14.41 15.53
N CYS A 35 -5.86 -15.16 14.57
CA CYS A 35 -6.60 -14.59 13.45
C CYS A 35 -7.87 -13.83 13.90
N SER A 36 -8.48 -14.19 15.04
CA SER A 36 -9.65 -13.48 15.57
C SER A 36 -9.34 -12.04 16.01
N LYS A 37 -8.06 -11.72 16.28
CA LYS A 37 -7.61 -10.39 16.68
C LYS A 37 -7.39 -9.43 15.50
N TYR A 38 -7.44 -9.94 14.26
CA TYR A 38 -7.16 -9.17 13.05
C TYR A 38 -8.32 -9.24 12.05
N SER A 39 -8.59 -8.11 11.38
CA SER A 39 -9.53 -8.08 10.26
C SER A 39 -8.86 -8.63 8.99
N ILE A 40 -9.07 -9.91 8.70
CA ILE A 40 -8.54 -10.56 7.49
C ILE A 40 -9.42 -10.19 6.29
N ILE A 41 -8.79 -9.62 5.26
CA ILE A 41 -9.44 -9.23 4.00
C ILE A 41 -8.78 -10.03 2.87
N GLU A 42 -9.59 -10.71 2.06
CA GLU A 42 -9.11 -11.45 0.89
C GLU A 42 -8.69 -10.43 -0.16
N GLN A 43 -7.41 -10.44 -0.55
CA GLN A 43 -7.01 -9.74 -1.77
C GLN A 43 -7.52 -10.52 -2.97
N ARG A 44 -8.78 -10.30 -3.33
CA ARG A 44 -9.31 -10.74 -4.63
C ARG A 44 -8.82 -9.78 -5.70
N ASN A 45 -7.99 -10.29 -6.61
CA ASN A 45 -7.72 -9.67 -7.91
C ASN A 45 -8.81 -9.99 -8.94
N GLU A 46 -10.04 -10.30 -8.50
CA GLU A 46 -11.13 -10.66 -9.41
C GLU A 46 -12.25 -9.63 -9.46
N MET A 47 -12.58 -9.31 -10.70
CA MET A 47 -13.54 -8.34 -11.18
C MET A 47 -14.94 -8.59 -10.61
N VAL A 48 -15.48 -7.59 -9.91
CA VAL A 48 -16.93 -7.45 -9.78
C VAL A 48 -17.48 -6.89 -11.09
N ILE A 49 -18.36 -7.66 -11.73
CA ILE A 49 -19.00 -7.42 -13.03
C ILE A 49 -20.04 -6.29 -12.96
N TYR A 50 -20.00 -5.46 -14.01
CA TYR A 50 -20.97 -4.51 -14.57
C TYR A 50 -21.86 -3.67 -13.63
N ASP A 51 -21.40 -2.45 -13.41
CA ASP A 51 -22.22 -1.25 -13.57
C ASP A 51 -21.36 -0.24 -14.36
N GLU A 52 -21.76 0.07 -15.58
CA GLU A 52 -21.04 0.99 -16.49
C GLU A 52 -21.14 2.47 -16.02
N THR A 53 -21.81 2.75 -14.90
CA THR A 53 -22.16 4.12 -14.51
C THR A 53 -21.63 4.66 -13.18
N SER A 54 -21.08 3.87 -12.26
CA SER A 54 -21.08 4.30 -10.84
C SER A 54 -19.81 5.00 -10.32
N ASP A 55 -18.63 4.38 -10.41
CA ASP A 55 -17.32 4.86 -9.90
C ASP A 55 -16.30 3.72 -9.99
N VAL A 56 -16.80 2.48 -9.83
CA VAL A 56 -16.02 1.24 -9.93
C VAL A 56 -15.38 1.07 -11.32
N ALA A 57 -16.10 1.43 -12.38
CA ALA A 57 -15.58 1.42 -13.75
C ALA A 57 -14.41 2.40 -13.91
N ALA A 58 -14.58 3.65 -13.47
CA ALA A 58 -13.53 4.67 -13.49
C ALA A 58 -12.30 4.25 -12.69
N TYR A 59 -12.51 3.65 -11.51
CA TYR A 59 -11.44 3.09 -10.70
C TYR A 59 -10.64 2.02 -11.46
N LYS A 60 -11.30 1.05 -12.10
CA LYS A 60 -10.60 0.01 -12.88
C LYS A 60 -9.85 0.60 -14.07
N GLN A 61 -10.50 1.50 -14.80
CA GLN A 61 -9.93 2.13 -15.98
C GLN A 61 -8.68 2.94 -15.64
N PHE A 62 -8.63 3.56 -14.46
CA PHE A 62 -7.41 4.20 -13.95
C PHE A 62 -6.24 3.21 -13.88
N PHE A 63 -6.41 2.02 -13.30
CA PHE A 63 -5.32 1.05 -13.19
C PHE A 63 -4.92 0.44 -14.54
N VAL A 64 -5.86 0.24 -15.45
CA VAL A 64 -5.56 -0.17 -16.82
C VAL A 64 -4.69 0.88 -17.51
N SER A 65 -5.09 2.15 -17.43
CA SER A 65 -4.31 3.28 -17.96
C SER A 65 -2.91 3.36 -17.35
N LYS A 66 -2.80 3.23 -16.01
CA LYS A 66 -1.49 3.24 -15.33
C LYS A 66 -0.61 2.05 -15.68
N LYS A 67 -1.19 0.87 -15.92
CA LYS A 67 -0.44 -0.31 -16.36
C LYS A 67 0.09 -0.13 -17.79
N ILE A 68 -0.71 0.45 -18.69
CA ILE A 68 -0.29 0.79 -20.06
C ILE A 68 0.83 1.85 -20.04
N GLN A 69 0.79 2.80 -19.10
CA GLN A 69 1.87 3.78 -18.88
C GLN A 69 3.19 3.15 -18.36
N GLY A 70 3.22 1.85 -18.06
CA GLY A 70 4.43 1.16 -17.63
C GLY A 70 4.81 1.41 -16.17
N LEU A 71 3.85 1.77 -15.30
CA LEU A 71 4.12 1.90 -13.87
C LEU A 71 4.46 0.54 -13.26
N SER A 72 5.42 0.52 -12.33
CA SER A 72 5.78 -0.71 -11.60
C SER A 72 4.65 -1.22 -10.72
N ASP A 73 4.60 -2.54 -10.51
CA ASP A 73 3.60 -3.17 -9.64
C ASP A 73 3.62 -2.60 -8.22
N GLY A 74 4.80 -2.25 -7.69
CA GLY A 74 4.92 -1.58 -6.40
C GLY A 74 4.20 -0.23 -6.37
N THR A 75 4.28 0.54 -7.45
CA THR A 75 3.59 1.82 -7.57
C THR A 75 2.08 1.63 -7.70
N LEU A 76 1.64 0.68 -8.54
CA LEU A 76 0.22 0.35 -8.69
C LEU A 76 -0.40 -0.12 -7.36
N ASN A 77 0.31 -0.95 -6.61
CA ASN A 77 -0.10 -1.41 -5.28
C ASN A 77 -0.22 -0.25 -4.29
N LEU A 78 0.70 0.72 -4.32
CA LEU A 78 0.60 1.92 -3.49
C LEU A 78 -0.66 2.73 -3.84
N TYR A 79 -0.94 2.96 -5.13
CA TYR A 79 -2.17 3.63 -5.57
C TYR A 79 -3.41 2.88 -5.07
N MET A 80 -3.48 1.57 -5.30
CA MET A 80 -4.62 0.74 -4.91
C MET A 80 -4.88 0.82 -3.40
N ARG A 81 -3.85 0.62 -2.58
CA ARG A 81 -3.97 0.71 -1.11
C ARG A 81 -4.42 2.09 -0.66
N THR A 82 -3.82 3.14 -1.22
CA THR A 82 -4.11 4.54 -0.84
C THR A 82 -5.52 4.95 -1.24
N ILE A 83 -5.92 4.70 -2.49
CA ILE A 83 -7.25 5.08 -2.99
C ILE A 83 -8.33 4.29 -2.22
N ASN A 84 -8.14 2.99 -2.02
CA ASN A 84 -9.10 2.19 -1.25
C ASN A 84 -9.25 2.68 0.20
N LEU A 85 -8.15 3.04 0.86
CA LEU A 85 -8.20 3.62 2.21
C LEU A 85 -8.94 4.96 2.22
N PHE A 86 -8.66 5.83 1.25
CA PHE A 86 -9.33 7.11 1.09
C PHE A 86 -10.85 6.93 0.92
N MET A 87 -11.28 6.06 0.01
CA MET A 87 -12.71 5.82 -0.25
C MET A 87 -13.45 5.25 0.96
N ARG A 88 -12.82 4.33 1.71
CA ARG A 88 -13.39 3.80 2.96
C ARG A 88 -13.54 4.84 4.06
N THR A 89 -12.68 5.86 4.04
CA THR A 89 -12.66 6.95 5.02
C THR A 89 -13.68 8.03 4.67
N VAL A 90 -13.73 8.46 3.40
CA VAL A 90 -14.60 9.54 2.95
C VAL A 90 -16.04 9.08 2.70
N ARG A 91 -16.23 7.84 2.20
CA ARG A 91 -17.54 7.21 1.96
C ARG A 91 -18.50 8.07 1.11
N LYS A 92 -17.95 8.70 0.06
CA LYS A 92 -18.71 9.50 -0.92
C LYS A 92 -18.40 9.02 -2.34
N PRO A 93 -19.34 9.19 -3.28
CA PRO A 93 -19.07 9.02 -4.71
C PRO A 93 -17.95 9.96 -5.18
N PHE A 94 -17.18 9.60 -6.22
CA PHE A 94 -16.04 10.40 -6.68
C PHE A 94 -16.45 11.81 -7.11
N LYS A 95 -17.65 11.95 -7.69
CA LYS A 95 -18.24 13.24 -8.11
C LYS A 95 -18.53 14.20 -6.95
N GLU A 96 -18.80 13.67 -5.76
CA GLU A 96 -19.17 14.47 -4.58
C GLU A 96 -17.96 14.87 -3.73
N VAL A 97 -16.81 14.21 -3.94
CA VAL A 97 -15.58 14.53 -3.20
C VAL A 97 -15.13 15.96 -3.48
N ASN A 98 -14.82 16.67 -2.41
CA ASN A 98 -14.33 18.04 -2.44
C ASN A 98 -12.87 18.14 -1.92
N THR A 99 -12.26 19.30 -2.09
CA THR A 99 -10.88 19.56 -1.62
C THR A 99 -10.74 19.37 -0.11
N ASN A 100 -11.76 19.72 0.67
CA ASN A 100 -11.73 19.59 2.12
C ASN A 100 -11.77 18.12 2.57
N ASP A 101 -12.43 17.23 1.83
CA ASP A 101 -12.41 15.79 2.11
C ASP A 101 -10.98 15.23 1.99
N ILE A 102 -10.22 15.68 0.99
CA ILE A 102 -8.80 15.29 0.82
C ILE A 102 -7.94 15.88 1.95
N ARG A 103 -8.17 17.15 2.32
CA ARG A 103 -7.44 17.78 3.44
C ARG A 103 -7.73 17.08 4.76
N LEU A 104 -8.99 16.75 5.04
CA LEU A 104 -9.41 16.05 6.26
C LEU A 104 -8.82 14.64 6.31
N PHE A 105 -8.81 13.93 5.18
CA PHE A 105 -8.14 12.63 5.11
C PHE A 105 -6.65 12.76 5.48
N VAL A 106 -5.92 13.69 4.86
CA VAL A 106 -4.49 13.88 5.15
C VAL A 106 -4.27 14.27 6.62
N ALA A 107 -5.08 15.17 7.17
CA ALA A 107 -5.00 15.58 8.57
C ALA A 107 -5.26 14.41 9.53
N ASN A 108 -6.28 13.58 9.26
CA ASN A 108 -6.58 12.39 10.05
C ASN A 108 -5.43 11.38 10.02
N ARG A 109 -4.80 11.18 8.85
CA ARG A 109 -3.64 10.30 8.72
C ARG A 109 -2.42 10.81 9.51
N GLU A 110 -2.26 12.13 9.62
CA GLU A 110 -1.19 12.72 10.44
C GLU A 110 -1.50 12.58 11.94
N MET A 111 -2.72 12.91 12.37
CA MET A 111 -3.08 13.02 13.79
C MET A 111 -3.42 11.68 14.45
N ILE A 112 -4.14 10.79 13.75
CA ILE A 112 -4.67 9.54 14.31
C ILE A 112 -3.66 8.41 14.09
N ASP A 113 -3.16 8.29 12.86
CA ASP A 113 -2.32 7.17 12.46
C ASP A 113 -0.81 7.47 12.62
N ASN A 114 -0.46 8.69 13.05
CA ASN A 114 0.89 9.17 13.28
C ASN A 114 1.85 8.89 12.10
N VAL A 115 1.35 9.08 10.88
CA VAL A 115 2.07 8.73 9.65
C VAL A 115 3.15 9.78 9.36
N SER A 116 4.35 9.34 8.99
CA SER A 116 5.44 10.25 8.63
C SER A 116 5.07 11.19 7.47
N LYS A 117 5.59 12.42 7.49
CA LYS A 117 5.37 13.42 6.42
C LYS A 117 5.71 12.91 5.03
N GLY A 118 6.75 12.07 4.90
CA GLY A 118 7.13 11.46 3.63
C GLY A 118 6.10 10.47 3.10
N THR A 119 5.47 9.69 3.97
CA THR A 119 4.39 8.78 3.60
C THR A 119 3.09 9.54 3.30
N LEU A 120 2.74 10.54 4.12
CA LEU A 120 1.60 11.42 3.85
C LEU A 120 1.72 12.11 2.48
N ALA A 121 2.91 12.62 2.12
CA ALA A 121 3.14 13.24 0.82
C ALA A 121 2.93 12.26 -0.34
N ARG A 122 3.35 10.99 -0.16
CA ARG A 122 3.11 9.92 -1.14
C ARG A 122 1.63 9.59 -1.27
N GLU A 123 0.93 9.37 -0.16
CA GLU A 123 -0.51 9.07 -0.14
C GLU A 123 -1.33 10.21 -0.77
N ARG A 124 -1.10 11.45 -0.33
CA ARG A 124 -1.71 12.66 -0.92
C ARG A 124 -1.43 12.75 -2.41
N GLY A 125 -0.19 12.48 -2.84
CA GLY A 125 0.16 12.47 -4.26
C GLY A 125 -0.62 11.44 -5.07
N CYS A 126 -0.85 10.24 -4.53
CA CYS A 126 -1.67 9.22 -5.19
C CYS A 126 -3.12 9.69 -5.35
N ILE A 127 -3.71 10.29 -4.32
CA ILE A 127 -5.09 10.78 -4.35
C ILE A 127 -5.24 11.92 -5.36
N VAL A 128 -4.35 12.91 -5.31
CA VAL A 128 -4.40 14.06 -6.25
C VAL A 128 -4.22 13.60 -7.70
N ARG A 129 -3.29 12.69 -7.98
CA ARG A 129 -3.10 12.16 -9.34
C ARG A 129 -4.27 11.31 -9.83
N PHE A 130 -4.96 10.61 -8.92
CA PHE A 130 -6.16 9.87 -9.24
C PHE A 130 -7.31 10.80 -9.64
N TYR A 131 -7.59 11.82 -8.83
CA TYR A 131 -8.65 12.79 -9.13
C TYR A 131 -8.36 13.66 -10.36
N ASN A 132 -7.09 13.99 -10.59
CA ASN A 132 -6.69 14.67 -11.81
C ASN A 132 -6.93 13.80 -13.06
N TRP A 133 -6.68 12.49 -12.97
CA TRP A 133 -6.99 11.55 -14.06
C TRP A 133 -8.51 11.45 -14.27
N LEU A 134 -9.31 11.33 -13.20
CA LEU A 134 -10.77 11.32 -13.30
C LEU A 134 -11.33 12.58 -13.97
N TYR A 135 -10.73 13.74 -13.69
CA TYR A 135 -11.11 15.00 -14.32
C TYR A 135 -10.73 15.04 -15.81
N THR A 136 -9.51 14.61 -16.13
CA THR A 136 -9.00 14.58 -17.52
C THR A 136 -9.82 13.65 -18.42
N GLU A 137 -10.30 12.53 -17.87
CA GLU A 137 -11.13 11.55 -18.59
C GLU A 137 -12.64 11.81 -18.42
N GLU A 138 -13.01 13.01 -17.96
CA GLU A 138 -14.39 13.50 -17.88
C GLU A 138 -15.34 12.70 -16.98
N TYR A 139 -14.81 11.85 -16.07
CA TYR A 139 -15.61 11.17 -15.04
C TYR A 139 -16.17 12.14 -14.00
N ILE A 140 -15.50 13.28 -13.77
CA ILE A 140 -15.88 14.34 -12.85
C ILE A 140 -15.71 15.72 -13.49
N PHE A 141 -16.55 16.68 -13.12
CA PHE A 141 -16.52 18.03 -13.69
C PHE A 141 -15.47 18.97 -13.07
N ARG A 142 -14.87 18.58 -11.94
CA ARG A 142 -13.89 19.40 -11.22
C ARG A 142 -12.86 18.50 -10.55
N ASP A 143 -11.61 18.94 -10.52
CA ASP A 143 -10.54 18.26 -9.78
C ASP A 143 -10.51 18.73 -8.31
N PRO A 144 -10.96 17.92 -7.33
CA PRO A 144 -10.85 18.27 -5.92
C PRO A 144 -9.40 18.33 -5.41
N GLY A 145 -8.48 17.64 -6.08
CA GLY A 145 -7.06 17.55 -5.75
C GLY A 145 -6.25 18.78 -6.16
N ALA A 146 -6.71 19.56 -7.14
CA ALA A 146 -5.99 20.70 -7.71
C ALA A 146 -5.59 21.77 -6.67
N ARG A 147 -6.40 21.96 -5.63
CA ARG A 147 -6.17 22.95 -4.55
C ARG A 147 -5.61 22.37 -3.26
N VAL A 148 -5.24 21.09 -3.25
CA VAL A 148 -4.62 20.47 -2.07
C VAL A 148 -3.15 20.84 -2.07
N GLU A 149 -2.63 21.40 -0.98
CA GLU A 149 -1.26 21.87 -0.89
C GLU A 149 -0.26 20.70 -0.82
N ASN A 150 0.98 20.92 -1.28
CA ASN A 150 2.06 19.94 -1.11
C ASN A 150 2.51 19.90 0.35
N ILE A 151 2.68 18.70 0.89
CA ILE A 151 3.21 18.51 2.24
C ILE A 151 4.73 18.72 2.21
N LYS A 152 5.24 19.64 3.03
CA LYS A 152 6.68 19.87 3.17
C LYS A 152 7.32 18.69 3.89
N VAL A 153 8.03 17.85 3.13
CA VAL A 153 8.83 16.75 3.67
C VAL A 153 10.22 17.27 4.02
N PRO A 154 10.66 17.20 5.29
CA PRO A 154 12.02 17.57 5.64
C PRO A 154 13.00 16.64 4.90
N LYS A 155 13.91 17.22 4.12
CA LYS A 155 14.98 16.46 3.49
C LYS A 155 15.95 16.01 4.58
N ARG A 156 15.94 14.72 4.92
CA ARG A 156 16.98 14.15 5.77
C ARG A 156 18.27 14.12 4.95
N LYS A 157 19.24 14.97 5.31
CA LYS A 157 20.60 14.83 4.78
C LYS A 157 21.12 13.48 5.31
N LYS A 158 21.43 12.55 4.41
CA LYS A 158 22.13 11.32 4.80
C LYS A 158 23.49 11.76 5.34
N GLN A 159 23.84 11.30 6.52
CA GLN A 159 25.16 11.58 7.08
C GLN A 159 26.19 10.79 6.27
N GLU A 160 27.31 11.45 5.95
CA GLU A 160 28.45 10.81 5.31
C GLU A 160 29.06 9.81 6.31
N PHE A 161 29.51 8.66 5.82
CA PHE A 161 30.24 7.72 6.66
C PHE A 161 31.58 8.33 7.05
N THR A 162 31.91 8.26 8.33
CA THR A 162 33.25 8.58 8.82
C THR A 162 34.25 7.51 8.36
N GLU A 163 35.54 7.84 8.26
CA GLU A 163 36.58 6.89 7.88
C GLU A 163 36.57 5.62 8.76
N LEU A 164 36.28 5.77 10.06
CA LEU A 164 36.13 4.66 11.00
C LEU A 164 34.90 3.77 10.70
N GLU A 165 33.79 4.35 10.25
CA GLU A 165 32.60 3.58 9.86
C GLU A 165 32.83 2.83 8.55
N VAL A 166 33.54 3.44 7.60
CA VAL A 166 33.96 2.78 6.36
C VAL A 166 34.87 1.60 6.67
N GLU A 167 35.85 1.77 7.55
CA GLU A 167 36.76 0.68 7.93
C GLU A 167 36.04 -0.43 8.68
N LYS A 168 35.05 -0.09 9.53
CA LYS A 168 34.17 -1.09 10.13
C LYS A 168 33.42 -1.88 9.06
N ILE A 169 32.85 -1.24 8.05
CA ILE A 169 32.15 -1.92 6.95
C ILE A 169 33.09 -2.91 6.25
N ARG A 170 34.32 -2.49 5.91
CA ARG A 170 35.35 -3.36 5.31
C ARG A 170 35.70 -4.56 6.19
N SER A 171 35.80 -4.37 7.50
CA SER A 171 36.20 -5.43 8.44
C SER A 171 35.21 -6.60 8.56
N VAL A 172 33.94 -6.40 8.17
CA VAL A 172 32.89 -7.45 8.26
C VAL A 172 32.72 -8.23 6.95
N VAL A 173 33.44 -7.84 5.90
CA VAL A 173 33.31 -8.46 4.57
C VAL A 173 34.03 -9.80 4.54
N MET A 174 33.33 -10.85 4.17
CA MET A 174 33.87 -12.22 4.17
C MET A 174 34.22 -12.71 2.76
N ASN A 175 33.56 -12.19 1.72
CA ASN A 175 33.70 -12.65 0.35
C ASN A 175 34.37 -11.58 -0.54
N PRO A 176 35.37 -11.94 -1.38
CA PRO A 176 35.96 -11.04 -2.37
C PRO A 176 34.95 -10.31 -3.29
N ARG A 177 33.79 -10.92 -3.59
CA ARG A 177 32.73 -10.26 -4.38
C ARG A 177 32.05 -9.12 -3.61
N GLU A 178 31.79 -9.34 -2.31
CA GLU A 178 31.20 -8.31 -1.45
C GLU A 178 32.18 -7.15 -1.25
N ALA A 179 33.48 -7.46 -1.13
CA ALA A 179 34.54 -6.46 -1.01
C ALA A 179 34.57 -5.55 -2.25
N LEU A 180 34.51 -6.14 -3.45
CA LEU A 180 34.44 -5.39 -4.70
C LEU A 180 33.19 -4.49 -4.76
N VAL A 181 32.02 -5.00 -4.37
CA VAL A 181 30.78 -4.22 -4.35
C VAL A 181 30.86 -3.05 -3.38
N ILE A 182 31.46 -3.26 -2.21
CA ILE A 182 31.63 -2.23 -1.20
C ILE A 182 32.58 -1.14 -1.68
N GLU A 183 33.75 -1.49 -2.24
CA GLU A 183 34.68 -0.49 -2.80
C GLU A 183 34.11 0.25 -4.03
N LEU A 184 33.15 -0.34 -4.75
CA LEU A 184 32.47 0.34 -5.85
C LEU A 184 31.39 1.34 -5.39
N LEU A 185 30.78 1.09 -4.24
CA LEU A 185 29.64 1.87 -3.72
C LEU A 185 30.05 2.93 -2.68
N LEU A 186 31.22 2.78 -2.06
CA LEU A 186 31.88 3.78 -1.22
C LEU A 186 32.46 4.91 -2.06
#